data_AF-A0A6J2Y624-F1
#
_entry.id   AF-A0A6J2Y624-F1
#
_cell.length_a   1.000
_cell.length_b   1.000
_cell.length_c   1.000
_cell.angle_alpha   90.00
_cell.angle_beta   90.00
_cell.angle_gamma   90.00
#
_symmetry.space_group_name_H-M   'P 1'
#
loop_
_entity.id
_entity.type
_entity.pdbx_description
1 polymer ?
#
loop_
_entity_poly.entity_id
_entity_poly.type
_entity_poly.pdbx_seq_one_letter_code
_entity_poly.pdbx_strand_id
1 'polypeptide(L)'
;MPPKKKGGGKGGAGAIIDGVDTTQMTREQLEVFCHKIKEENEREREERNFFQMERDKLRTFWEICRNELEEARAKLRNKDRQIEEAAEKNEEELKFYKQKVKHLQYEHQNDLTECKAEGLVSLKTAQDEHVEQEKELLRDKKNLKMQLREQEISFQDQIKNIKIEHQKHISEARIEFEDKAKELETKYEKKFQDLRTQLNSQHDMEISEVDERKNNQITELNKNHDKAFNEMKNYYNDITLNNLALISTLKDQMEVLRKQNDRMTKQVADLTAENKRLITPLKQALDDVKEYKRQLQNYEKDKISLANTKAKLSETLKDLEDLRWSNDALELRFMQLQKERDELHNRFVKAILEVQQKTGVKNILLQKRILTLSQVTEHKEVVIGELTAAMMNPPEKTNQQLEDILSKKNATISDLQYELARVCKAHDDLLETFEEKMKFYGIPKSELGFATLRMVPQGQGGLSRGPAGLVTQNK
;
A
#
# COMPACT_ATOMS: atom_id res chain seq x y z
N MET A 1 26.72 108.64 91.96
CA MET A 1 25.62 108.53 92.94
C MET A 1 24.50 107.72 92.30
N PRO A 2 23.94 106.74 93.02
CA PRO A 2 22.56 106.82 93.47
C PRO A 2 22.12 108.30 93.64
N PRO A 3 22.14 109.02 94.78
CA PRO A 3 21.37 110.26 94.91
C PRO A 3 21.78 111.50 94.05
N LYS A 4 20.98 112.57 94.15
CA LYS A 4 21.44 113.96 94.04
C LYS A 4 21.86 114.41 95.44
N LYS A 5 23.14 114.71 95.67
CA LYS A 5 23.75 115.57 96.71
C LYS A 5 25.20 115.77 96.25
N LYS A 6 25.79 116.95 96.17
CA LYS A 6 25.53 118.20 96.88
C LYS A 6 26.32 119.28 96.12
N GLY A 7 25.76 120.48 96.10
CA GLY A 7 26.53 121.69 95.83
C GLY A 7 27.60 121.95 96.89
N GLY A 8 28.48 122.89 96.55
CA GLY A 8 29.67 123.31 97.30
C GLY A 8 30.91 123.01 96.44
N GLY A 9 31.44 123.92 95.63
CA GLY A 9 31.43 125.38 95.72
C GLY A 9 32.64 125.86 96.50
N LYS A 10 33.67 126.26 95.73
CA LYS A 10 34.86 127.07 96.07
C LYS A 10 35.80 126.49 97.14
N GLY A 11 37.10 126.40 96.93
CA GLY A 11 37.97 126.95 95.90
C GLY A 11 39.39 127.00 96.47
N GLY A 12 40.39 127.03 95.59
CA GLY A 12 41.73 127.44 95.97
C GLY A 12 42.84 126.48 95.53
N ALA A 13 43.64 126.98 94.59
CA ALA A 13 45.04 126.64 94.32
C ALA A 13 45.37 125.33 93.58
N GLY A 14 46.10 125.50 92.47
CA GLY A 14 46.75 124.44 91.69
C GLY A 14 46.10 124.25 90.33
N ALA A 15 46.70 124.77 89.26
CA ALA A 15 46.39 124.33 87.90
C ALA A 15 47.01 122.94 87.73
N ILE A 16 46.30 121.92 88.21
CA ILE A 16 46.69 120.52 88.04
C ILE A 16 46.07 120.08 86.71
N ILE A 17 46.92 119.90 85.69
CA ILE A 17 46.52 119.33 84.40
C ILE A 17 47.15 117.93 84.35
N ASP A 18 46.31 116.91 84.19
CA ASP A 18 46.69 115.49 84.19
C ASP A 18 47.53 115.02 85.40
N GLY A 19 47.10 115.40 86.61
CA GLY A 19 47.71 114.93 87.87
C GLY A 19 49.03 115.61 88.26
N VAL A 20 49.53 116.59 87.50
CA VAL A 20 50.78 117.33 87.77
C VAL A 20 50.51 118.82 88.10
N ASP A 21 51.11 119.35 89.17
CA ASP A 21 50.98 120.76 89.59
C ASP A 21 51.87 121.68 88.75
N THR A 22 51.25 122.49 87.89
CA THR A 22 51.94 123.31 86.88
C THR A 22 52.46 124.65 87.42
N THR A 23 52.25 124.96 88.71
CA THR A 23 52.55 126.29 89.29
C THR A 23 54.04 126.57 89.55
N GLN A 24 54.90 125.56 89.51
CA GLN A 24 56.36 125.69 89.73
C GLN A 24 57.20 125.43 88.47
N MET A 25 56.57 125.24 87.32
CA MET A 25 57.26 124.98 86.06
C MET A 25 57.64 126.28 85.34
N THR A 26 58.87 126.35 84.87
CA THR A 26 59.33 127.44 83.97
C THR A 26 58.67 127.30 82.59
N ARG A 27 58.64 128.38 81.79
CA ARG A 27 57.95 128.40 80.48
C ARG A 27 58.33 127.22 79.57
N GLU A 28 59.61 126.85 79.52
CA GLU A 28 60.10 125.70 78.74
C GLU A 28 59.56 124.36 79.28
N GLN A 29 59.44 124.21 80.61
CA GLN A 29 58.90 123.00 81.23
C GLN A 29 57.39 122.84 81.00
N LEU A 30 56.65 123.96 80.97
CA LEU A 30 55.23 123.99 80.58
C LEU A 30 55.03 123.65 79.10
N GLU A 31 55.91 124.11 78.20
CA GLU A 31 55.86 123.77 76.78
C GLU A 31 56.13 122.27 76.56
N VAL A 32 57.11 121.69 77.26
CA VAL A 32 57.38 120.23 77.23
C VAL A 32 56.20 119.44 77.80
N PHE A 33 55.59 119.90 78.89
CA PHE A 33 54.42 119.24 79.48
C PHE A 33 53.17 119.30 78.57
N CYS A 34 52.93 120.45 77.93
CA CYS A 34 51.88 120.57 76.90
C CYS A 34 52.14 119.66 75.71
N HIS A 35 53.39 119.52 75.26
CA HIS A 35 53.74 118.57 74.20
C HIS A 35 53.48 117.11 74.63
N LYS A 36 53.84 116.75 75.86
CA LYS A 36 53.61 115.41 76.39
C LYS A 36 52.12 115.06 76.50
N ILE A 37 51.29 115.96 77.04
CA ILE A 37 49.83 115.76 77.11
C ILE A 37 49.23 115.70 75.71
N LYS A 38 49.74 116.51 74.77
CA LYS A 38 49.28 116.45 73.38
C LYS A 38 49.61 115.09 72.76
N GLU A 39 50.83 114.58 72.95
CA GLU A 39 51.23 113.24 72.51
C GLU A 39 50.41 112.12 73.16
N GLU A 40 50.11 112.22 74.46
CA GLU A 40 49.24 111.26 75.16
C GLU A 40 47.80 111.31 74.64
N ASN A 41 47.25 112.50 74.38
CA ASN A 41 45.91 112.64 73.77
C ASN A 41 45.89 112.10 72.34
N GLU A 42 46.97 112.29 71.58
CA GLU A 42 47.11 111.78 70.23
C GLU A 42 47.23 110.25 70.23
N ARG A 43 48.00 109.67 71.17
CA ARG A 43 48.06 108.21 71.40
C ARG A 43 46.69 107.64 71.81
N GLU A 44 45.99 108.25 72.76
CA GLU A 44 44.65 107.80 73.16
C GLU A 44 43.63 107.89 72.01
N ARG A 45 43.76 108.89 71.14
CA ARG A 45 42.94 108.99 69.91
C ARG A 45 43.27 107.89 68.92
N GLU A 46 44.54 107.59 68.71
CA GLU A 46 45.00 106.48 67.87
C GLU A 46 44.51 105.13 68.41
N GLU A 47 44.63 104.90 69.71
CA GLU A 47 44.14 103.69 70.37
C GLU A 47 42.61 103.57 70.26
N ARG A 48 41.86 104.64 70.51
CA ARG A 48 40.40 104.64 70.32
C ARG A 48 40.02 104.32 68.88
N ASN A 49 40.70 104.93 67.91
CA ASN A 49 40.46 104.66 66.49
C ASN A 49 40.80 103.21 66.13
N PHE A 50 41.89 102.66 66.67
CA PHE A 50 42.27 101.26 66.50
C PHE A 50 41.20 100.32 67.06
N PHE A 51 40.78 100.50 68.32
CA PHE A 51 39.74 99.68 68.94
C PHE A 51 38.38 99.84 68.25
N GLN A 52 38.06 101.02 67.73
CA GLN A 52 36.85 101.24 66.95
C GLN A 52 36.90 100.45 65.63
N MET A 53 38.04 100.49 64.93
CA MET A 53 38.25 99.71 63.70
C MET A 53 38.21 98.21 63.97
N GLU A 54 38.84 97.72 65.04
CA GLU A 54 38.81 96.31 65.44
C GLU A 54 37.39 95.85 65.84
N ARG A 55 36.64 96.68 66.57
CA ARG A 55 35.23 96.38 66.89
C ARG A 55 34.38 96.31 65.62
N ASP A 56 34.56 97.24 64.69
CA ASP A 56 33.80 97.26 63.45
C ASP A 56 34.19 96.07 62.55
N LYS A 57 35.47 95.69 62.49
CA LYS A 57 35.93 94.44 61.85
C LYS A 57 35.31 93.20 62.49
N LEU A 58 35.36 93.08 63.82
CA LEU A 58 34.74 91.97 64.56
C LEU A 58 33.23 91.88 64.30
N ARG A 59 32.56 93.03 64.20
CA ARG A 59 31.13 93.09 63.85
C ARG A 59 30.90 92.58 62.43
N THR A 60 31.69 93.01 61.45
CA THR A 60 31.57 92.50 60.07
C THR A 60 31.83 91.00 59.99
N PHE A 61 32.87 90.48 60.67
CA PHE A 61 33.13 89.04 60.73
C PHE A 61 31.99 88.29 61.40
N TRP A 62 31.42 88.83 62.50
CA TRP A 62 30.28 88.23 63.15
C TRP A 62 29.04 88.20 62.24
N GLU A 63 28.75 89.28 61.52
CA GLU A 63 27.64 89.35 60.57
C GLU A 63 27.85 88.37 59.39
N ILE A 64 29.08 88.28 58.84
CA ILE A 64 29.43 87.30 57.79
C ILE A 64 29.27 85.87 58.29
N CYS A 65 29.92 85.50 59.40
CA CYS A 65 29.84 84.16 59.96
C CYS A 65 28.40 83.78 60.34
N ARG A 66 27.60 84.73 60.82
CA ARG A 66 26.18 84.52 61.08
C ARG A 66 25.40 84.25 59.79
N ASN A 67 25.61 85.06 58.75
CA ASN A 67 24.95 84.85 57.45
C ASN A 67 25.36 83.52 56.83
N GLU A 68 26.65 83.17 56.85
CA GLU A 68 27.16 81.89 56.37
C GLU A 68 26.55 80.70 57.14
N LEU A 69 26.38 80.82 58.46
CA LEU A 69 25.70 79.82 59.28
C LEU A 69 24.22 79.69 58.91
N GLU A 70 23.52 80.81 58.71
CA GLU A 70 22.12 80.83 58.29
C GLU A 70 21.95 80.22 56.88
N GLU A 71 22.85 80.52 55.94
CA GLU A 71 22.89 79.90 54.62
C GLU A 71 23.19 78.39 54.67
N ALA A 72 24.17 77.96 55.48
CA ALA A 72 24.48 76.55 55.65
C ALA A 72 23.30 75.78 56.24
N ARG A 73 22.61 76.35 57.23
CA ARG A 73 21.37 75.79 57.79
C ARG A 73 20.24 75.74 56.77
N ALA A 74 20.12 76.74 55.89
CA ALA A 74 19.13 76.72 54.80
C ALA A 74 19.46 75.63 53.76
N LYS A 75 20.73 75.50 53.36
CA LYS A 75 21.20 74.43 52.46
C LYS A 75 20.96 73.05 53.04
N LEU A 76 21.22 72.84 54.33
CA LEU A 76 20.98 71.57 55.02
C LEU A 76 19.50 71.21 55.01
N ARG A 77 18.60 72.14 55.36
CA ARG A 77 17.14 71.93 55.27
C ARG A 77 16.67 71.60 53.85
N ASN A 78 17.22 72.26 52.84
CA ASN A 78 16.90 71.96 51.44
C ASN A 78 17.39 70.56 51.04
N LYS A 79 18.54 70.12 51.56
CA LYS A 79 19.05 68.77 51.31
C LYS A 79 18.23 67.71 52.01
N ASP A 80 17.81 67.94 53.25
CA ASP A 80 16.89 67.04 53.96
C ASP A 80 15.57 66.90 53.20
N ARG A 81 15.00 68.01 52.72
CA ARG A 81 13.79 67.98 51.88
C ARG A 81 14.01 67.20 50.58
N GLN A 82 15.15 67.37 49.91
CA GLN A 82 15.48 66.60 48.70
C GLN A 82 15.61 65.10 48.99
N ILE A 83 16.13 64.72 50.15
CA ILE A 83 16.22 63.32 50.58
C ILE A 83 14.82 62.76 50.83
N GLU A 84 13.95 63.50 51.53
CA GLU A 84 12.55 63.12 51.75
C GLU A 84 11.80 62.92 50.43
N GLU A 85 11.87 63.90 49.51
CA GLU A 85 11.21 63.81 48.19
C GLU A 85 11.74 62.63 47.35
N ALA A 86 13.04 62.34 47.42
CA ALA A 86 13.62 61.18 46.73
C ALA A 86 13.17 59.86 47.36
N ALA A 87 13.04 59.80 48.68
CA ALA A 87 12.54 58.63 49.39
C ALA A 87 11.05 58.37 49.07
N GLU A 88 10.22 59.41 49.06
CA GLU A 88 8.80 59.32 48.69
C GLU A 88 8.63 58.82 47.23
N LYS A 89 9.37 59.38 46.28
CA LYS A 89 9.37 58.91 44.88
C LYS A 89 9.77 57.45 44.75
N ASN A 90 10.84 57.03 45.45
CA ASN A 90 11.27 55.63 45.43
C ASN A 90 10.22 54.71 46.06
N GLU A 91 9.51 55.14 47.10
CA GLU A 91 8.42 54.37 47.70
C GLU A 91 7.23 54.20 46.73
N GLU A 92 6.87 55.26 46.01
CA GLU A 92 5.83 55.23 44.97
C GLU A 92 6.22 54.30 43.81
N GLU A 93 7.45 54.42 43.30
CA GLU A 93 7.99 53.53 42.27
C GLU A 93 7.98 52.07 42.73
N LEU A 94 8.41 51.80 43.98
CA LEU A 94 8.40 50.45 44.54
C LEU A 94 6.97 49.89 44.63
N LYS A 95 5.98 50.71 45.00
CA LYS A 95 4.55 50.31 45.00
C LYS A 95 4.07 49.98 43.59
N PHE A 96 4.39 50.83 42.61
CA PHE A 96 4.05 50.61 41.21
C PHE A 96 4.66 49.31 40.66
N TYR A 97 5.97 49.10 40.88
CA TYR A 97 6.64 47.87 40.44
C TYR A 97 6.10 46.63 41.14
N LYS A 98 5.79 46.69 42.44
CA LYS A 98 5.11 45.60 43.16
C LYS A 98 3.76 45.26 42.54
N GLN A 99 2.96 46.25 42.18
CA GLN A 99 1.67 46.03 41.53
C GLN A 99 1.85 45.44 40.13
N LYS A 100 2.83 45.94 39.36
CA LYS A 100 3.16 45.42 38.03
C LYS A 100 3.58 43.95 38.06
N VAL A 101 4.41 43.56 39.04
CA VAL A 101 4.81 42.16 39.23
C VAL A 101 3.61 41.29 39.59
N LYS A 102 2.73 41.74 40.49
CA LYS A 102 1.49 41.00 40.84
C LYS A 102 0.58 40.79 39.64
N HIS A 103 0.40 41.83 38.81
CA HIS A 103 -0.41 41.75 37.60
C HIS A 103 0.19 40.76 36.59
N LEU A 104 1.49 40.87 36.32
CA LEU A 104 2.20 39.93 35.42
C LEU A 104 2.12 38.48 35.91
N GLN A 105 2.21 38.24 37.22
CA GLN A 105 2.05 36.91 37.78
C GLN A 105 0.62 36.38 37.59
N TYR A 106 -0.38 37.23 37.78
CA TYR A 106 -1.78 36.86 37.56
C TYR A 106 -2.07 36.57 36.09
N GLU A 107 -1.60 37.41 35.16
CA GLU A 107 -1.72 37.19 33.72
C GLU A 107 -1.04 35.89 33.31
N HIS A 108 0.21 35.67 33.71
CA HIS A 108 0.92 34.44 33.39
C HIS A 108 0.19 33.20 33.93
N GLN A 109 -0.37 33.28 35.13
CA GLN A 109 -1.14 32.17 35.69
C GLN A 109 -2.44 31.95 34.92
N ASN A 110 -3.12 33.02 34.50
CA ASN A 110 -4.33 32.94 33.69
C ASN A 110 -4.04 32.34 32.30
N ASP A 111 -3.02 32.84 31.61
CA ASP A 111 -2.57 32.34 30.31
C ASP A 111 -2.18 30.86 30.39
N LEU A 112 -1.50 30.46 31.47
CA LEU A 112 -1.15 29.06 31.70
C LEU A 112 -2.40 28.19 31.92
N THR A 113 -3.40 28.68 32.64
CA THR A 113 -4.66 27.94 32.83
C THR A 113 -5.48 27.84 31.56
N GLU A 114 -5.51 28.92 30.76
CA GLU A 114 -6.20 28.97 29.47
C GLU A 114 -5.54 28.01 28.48
N CYS A 115 -4.22 28.10 28.31
CA CYS A 115 -3.46 27.19 27.44
C CYS A 115 -3.64 25.71 27.84
N LYS A 116 -3.69 25.40 29.14
CA LYS A 116 -4.01 24.04 29.62
C LYS A 116 -5.43 23.62 29.27
N ALA A 117 -6.41 24.50 29.42
CA ALA A 117 -7.80 24.22 29.09
C ALA A 117 -7.97 23.99 27.57
N GLU A 118 -7.39 24.86 26.74
CA GLU A 118 -7.36 24.71 25.29
C GLU A 118 -6.68 23.41 24.85
N GLY A 119 -5.54 23.08 25.46
CA GLY A 119 -4.84 21.82 25.19
C GLY A 119 -5.68 20.58 25.53
N LEU A 120 -6.42 20.60 26.64
CA LEU A 120 -7.33 19.51 27.00
C LEU A 120 -8.52 19.39 26.05
N VAL A 121 -9.11 20.52 25.63
CA VAL A 121 -10.21 20.53 24.66
C VAL A 121 -9.72 20.00 23.31
N SER A 122 -8.58 20.49 22.81
CA SER A 122 -7.99 20.02 21.55
C SER A 122 -7.68 18.52 21.58
N LEU A 123 -7.10 18.02 22.68
CA LEU A 123 -6.84 16.59 22.86
C LEU A 123 -8.15 15.77 22.86
N LYS A 124 -9.19 16.28 23.51
CA LYS A 124 -10.50 15.62 23.56
C LYS A 124 -11.16 15.58 22.19
N THR A 125 -11.14 16.68 21.44
CA THR A 125 -11.66 16.74 20.07
C THR A 125 -10.92 15.75 19.16
N ALA A 126 -9.58 15.72 19.21
CA ALA A 126 -8.79 14.77 18.43
C ALA A 126 -9.10 13.31 18.81
N GLN A 127 -9.30 13.02 20.10
CA GLN A 127 -9.71 11.69 20.55
C GLN A 127 -11.09 11.31 20.01
N ASP A 128 -12.07 12.22 20.07
CA ASP A 128 -13.44 11.96 19.61
C ASP A 128 -13.48 11.77 18.09
N GLU A 129 -12.70 12.55 17.32
CA GLU A 129 -12.53 12.37 15.87
C GLU A 129 -11.93 11.00 15.54
N HIS A 130 -10.86 10.58 16.25
CA HIS A 130 -10.27 9.26 16.06
C HIS A 130 -11.25 8.12 16.35
N VAL A 131 -12.05 8.24 17.41
CA VAL A 131 -13.08 7.26 17.76
C VAL A 131 -14.16 7.19 16.68
N GLU A 132 -14.55 8.31 16.08
CA GLU A 132 -15.55 8.31 15.01
C GLU A 132 -14.99 7.69 13.72
N GLN A 133 -13.76 8.02 13.34
CA GLN A 133 -13.06 7.36 12.23
C GLN A 133 -12.95 5.84 12.43
N GLU A 134 -12.65 5.39 13.65
CA GLU A 134 -12.60 3.95 13.95
C GLU A 134 -13.98 3.29 13.75
N LYS A 135 -15.06 3.92 14.19
CA LYS A 135 -16.42 3.41 13.96
C LYS A 135 -16.79 3.35 12.48
N GLU A 136 -16.41 4.37 11.70
CA GLU A 136 -16.63 4.39 10.25
C GLU A 136 -15.88 3.24 9.58
N LEU A 137 -14.59 3.05 9.88
CA LEU A 137 -13.80 1.93 9.36
C LEU A 137 -14.40 0.56 9.73
N LEU A 138 -14.94 0.41 10.94
CA LEU A 138 -15.63 -0.81 11.36
C LEU A 138 -16.93 -1.05 10.59
N ARG A 139 -17.70 0.01 10.29
CA ARG A 139 -18.90 -0.07 9.44
C ARG A 139 -18.53 -0.44 8.01
N ASP A 140 -17.53 0.21 7.43
CA ASP A 140 -17.06 -0.08 6.08
C ASP A 140 -16.54 -1.51 5.95
N LYS A 141 -15.76 -1.97 6.92
CA LYS A 141 -15.32 -3.37 6.99
C LYS A 141 -16.50 -4.35 7.01
N LYS A 142 -17.57 -4.04 7.74
CA LYS A 142 -18.77 -4.88 7.80
C LYS A 142 -19.52 -4.86 6.46
N ASN A 143 -19.66 -3.70 5.84
CA ASN A 143 -20.31 -3.53 4.54
C ASN A 143 -19.55 -4.25 3.43
N LEU A 144 -18.22 -4.10 3.36
CA LEU A 144 -17.37 -4.80 2.40
C LEU A 144 -17.47 -6.33 2.55
N LYS A 145 -17.52 -6.84 3.79
CA LYS A 145 -17.74 -8.28 4.04
C LYS A 145 -19.11 -8.76 3.55
N MET A 146 -20.14 -7.94 3.69
CA MET A 146 -21.48 -8.26 3.21
C MET A 146 -21.51 -8.30 1.67
N GLN A 147 -20.94 -7.27 1.01
CA GLN A 147 -20.83 -7.21 -0.44
C GLN A 147 -20.02 -8.38 -1.01
N LEU A 148 -18.90 -8.76 -0.37
CA LEU A 148 -18.11 -9.91 -0.79
C LEU A 148 -18.95 -11.19 -0.72
N ARG A 149 -19.71 -11.39 0.36
CA ARG A 149 -20.58 -12.55 0.52
C ARG A 149 -21.73 -12.58 -0.49
N GLU A 150 -22.31 -11.43 -0.80
CA GLU A 150 -23.33 -11.31 -1.85
C GLU A 150 -22.76 -11.65 -3.24
N GLN A 151 -21.55 -11.18 -3.56
CA GLN A 151 -20.85 -11.55 -4.79
C GLN A 151 -20.54 -13.04 -4.85
N GLU A 152 -20.05 -13.64 -3.76
CA GLU A 152 -19.80 -15.08 -3.68
C GLU A 152 -21.08 -15.90 -3.94
N ILE A 153 -22.20 -15.51 -3.34
CA ILE A 153 -23.50 -16.16 -3.58
C ILE A 153 -23.92 -15.99 -5.04
N SER A 154 -23.80 -14.78 -5.59
CA SER A 154 -24.12 -14.51 -7.00
C SER A 154 -23.30 -15.37 -7.96
N PHE A 155 -21.99 -15.51 -7.71
CA PHE A 155 -21.13 -16.39 -8.53
C PHE A 155 -21.49 -17.86 -8.37
N GLN A 156 -21.82 -18.32 -7.16
CA GLN A 156 -22.29 -19.68 -6.96
C GLN A 156 -23.59 -19.96 -7.74
N ASP A 157 -24.53 -19.02 -7.74
CA ASP A 157 -25.77 -19.14 -8.52
C ASP A 157 -25.51 -19.13 -10.02
N GLN A 158 -24.59 -18.29 -10.52
CA GLN A 158 -24.17 -18.31 -11.93
C GLN A 158 -23.57 -19.67 -12.32
N ILE A 159 -22.67 -20.22 -11.51
CA ILE A 159 -22.08 -21.56 -11.74
C ILE A 159 -23.17 -22.64 -11.74
N LYS A 160 -24.12 -22.56 -10.80
CA LYS A 160 -25.23 -23.51 -10.73
C LYS A 160 -26.11 -23.43 -11.98
N ASN A 161 -26.42 -22.24 -12.45
CA ASN A 161 -27.20 -22.03 -13.68
C ASN A 161 -26.47 -22.58 -14.91
N ILE A 162 -25.17 -22.31 -15.05
CA ILE A 162 -24.35 -22.87 -16.16
C ILE A 162 -24.36 -24.40 -16.12
N LYS A 163 -24.26 -25.01 -14.93
CA LYS A 163 -24.33 -26.47 -14.79
C LYS A 163 -25.69 -27.03 -15.18
N ILE A 164 -26.78 -26.36 -14.83
CA ILE A 164 -28.15 -26.76 -15.21
C ILE A 164 -28.33 -26.67 -16.73
N GLU A 165 -27.93 -25.56 -17.36
CA GLU A 165 -28.00 -25.40 -18.82
C GLU A 165 -27.14 -26.44 -19.55
N HIS A 166 -25.92 -26.70 -19.05
CA HIS A 166 -25.07 -27.74 -19.61
C HIS A 166 -25.71 -29.14 -19.51
N GLN A 167 -26.30 -29.46 -18.35
CA GLN A 167 -27.02 -30.73 -18.17
C GLN A 167 -28.22 -30.85 -19.11
N LYS A 168 -28.94 -29.75 -19.34
CA LYS A 168 -30.05 -29.69 -20.29
C LYS A 168 -29.57 -29.96 -21.71
N HIS A 169 -28.51 -29.30 -22.18
CA HIS A 169 -27.93 -29.55 -23.49
C HIS A 169 -27.42 -30.99 -23.67
N ILE A 170 -26.81 -31.58 -22.63
CA ILE A 170 -26.44 -33.01 -22.66
C ILE A 170 -27.68 -33.89 -22.82
N SER A 171 -28.77 -33.59 -22.10
CA SER A 171 -30.01 -34.35 -22.20
C SER A 171 -30.64 -34.23 -23.58
N GLU A 172 -30.69 -33.02 -24.14
CA GLU A 172 -31.18 -32.75 -25.50
C GLU A 172 -30.38 -33.53 -26.54
N ALA A 173 -29.04 -33.47 -26.47
CA ALA A 173 -28.16 -34.21 -27.37
C ALA A 173 -28.37 -35.73 -27.25
N ARG A 174 -28.54 -36.26 -26.03
CA ARG A 174 -28.84 -37.69 -25.82
C ARG A 174 -30.14 -38.11 -26.48
N ILE A 175 -31.20 -37.32 -26.31
CA ILE A 175 -32.51 -37.57 -26.94
C ILE A 175 -32.35 -37.55 -28.47
N GLU A 176 -31.66 -36.55 -29.02
CA GLU A 176 -31.44 -36.45 -30.47
C GLU A 176 -30.66 -37.65 -31.04
N PHE A 177 -29.64 -38.13 -30.32
CA PHE A 177 -28.92 -39.34 -30.71
C PHE A 177 -29.77 -40.61 -30.62
N GLU A 178 -30.61 -40.72 -29.59
CA GLU A 178 -31.51 -41.85 -29.42
C GLU A 178 -32.58 -41.89 -30.53
N ASP A 179 -33.15 -40.74 -30.88
CA ASP A 179 -34.12 -40.61 -31.97
C ASP A 179 -33.47 -40.96 -33.32
N LYS A 180 -32.27 -40.43 -33.60
CA LYS A 180 -31.50 -40.79 -34.80
C LYS A 180 -31.19 -42.28 -34.87
N ALA A 181 -30.86 -42.92 -33.74
CA ALA A 181 -30.61 -44.35 -33.68
C ALA A 181 -31.88 -45.16 -33.98
N LYS A 182 -33.03 -44.79 -33.38
CA LYS A 182 -34.34 -45.42 -33.64
C LYS A 182 -34.79 -45.26 -35.08
N GLU A 183 -34.61 -44.08 -35.67
CA GLU A 183 -34.91 -43.85 -37.09
C GLU A 183 -34.05 -44.74 -37.99
N LEU A 184 -32.76 -44.86 -37.68
CA LEU A 184 -31.83 -45.70 -38.45
C LEU A 184 -32.21 -47.18 -38.34
N GLU A 185 -32.50 -47.66 -37.13
CA GLU A 185 -32.94 -49.03 -36.85
C GLU A 185 -34.23 -49.33 -37.62
N THR A 186 -35.25 -48.48 -37.49
CA THR A 186 -36.54 -48.63 -38.20
C THR A 186 -36.35 -48.67 -39.71
N LYS A 187 -35.46 -47.82 -40.25
CA LYS A 187 -35.16 -47.76 -41.68
C LYS A 187 -34.50 -49.05 -42.17
N TYR A 188 -33.57 -49.63 -41.42
CA TYR A 188 -32.89 -50.87 -41.81
C TYR A 188 -33.76 -52.10 -41.59
N GLU A 189 -34.57 -52.14 -40.52
CA GLU A 189 -35.54 -53.20 -40.29
C GLU A 189 -36.55 -53.26 -41.44
N LYS A 190 -37.07 -52.11 -41.87
CA LYS A 190 -37.95 -52.04 -43.04
C LYS A 190 -37.27 -52.56 -44.30
N LYS A 191 -36.03 -52.12 -44.59
CA LYS A 191 -35.26 -52.61 -45.75
C LYS A 191 -35.05 -54.13 -45.70
N PHE A 192 -34.77 -54.67 -44.52
CA PHE A 192 -34.59 -56.10 -44.32
C PHE A 192 -35.89 -56.88 -44.57
N GLN A 193 -37.01 -56.37 -44.04
CA GLN A 193 -38.33 -56.96 -44.24
C GLN A 193 -38.77 -56.91 -45.71
N ASP A 194 -38.53 -55.79 -46.40
CA ASP A 194 -38.82 -55.62 -47.82
C ASP A 194 -38.00 -56.62 -48.66
N LEU A 195 -36.70 -56.75 -48.39
CA LEU A 195 -35.82 -57.72 -49.06
C LEU A 195 -36.25 -59.16 -48.81
N ARG A 196 -36.63 -59.49 -47.57
CA ARG A 196 -37.13 -60.82 -47.21
C ARG A 196 -38.41 -61.16 -47.96
N THR A 197 -39.34 -60.20 -48.05
CA THR A 197 -40.60 -60.36 -48.79
C THR A 197 -40.32 -60.57 -50.28
N GLN A 198 -39.42 -59.76 -50.85
CA GLN A 198 -39.01 -59.89 -52.26
C GLN A 198 -38.39 -61.26 -52.56
N LEU A 199 -37.48 -61.74 -51.72
CA LEU A 199 -36.86 -63.06 -51.87
C LEU A 199 -37.88 -64.19 -51.73
N ASN A 200 -38.82 -64.07 -50.80
CA ASN A 200 -39.87 -65.08 -50.64
C ASN A 200 -40.79 -65.12 -51.86
N SER A 201 -41.18 -63.95 -52.40
CA SER A 201 -41.98 -63.89 -53.63
C SER A 201 -41.22 -64.44 -54.85
N GLN A 202 -39.92 -64.19 -54.96
CA GLN A 202 -39.10 -64.82 -56.01
C GLN A 202 -39.08 -66.34 -55.86
N HIS A 203 -38.88 -66.83 -54.64
CA HIS A 203 -38.89 -68.27 -54.36
C HIS A 203 -40.24 -68.92 -54.70
N ASP A 204 -41.36 -68.30 -54.28
CA ASP A 204 -42.71 -68.77 -54.57
C ASP A 204 -43.00 -68.78 -56.09
N MET A 205 -42.50 -67.77 -56.81
CA MET A 205 -42.59 -67.68 -58.27
C MET A 205 -41.78 -68.79 -58.95
N GLU A 206 -40.53 -69.02 -58.52
CA GLU A 206 -39.68 -70.10 -59.04
C GLU A 206 -40.29 -71.49 -58.79
N ILE A 207 -40.87 -71.72 -57.60
CA ILE A 207 -41.59 -72.95 -57.30
C ILE A 207 -42.78 -73.12 -58.23
N SER A 208 -43.59 -72.07 -58.38
CA SER A 208 -44.78 -72.11 -59.24
C SER A 208 -44.42 -72.41 -60.70
N GLU A 209 -43.34 -71.81 -61.22
CA GLU A 209 -42.83 -72.07 -62.57
C GLU A 209 -42.36 -73.53 -62.73
N VAL A 210 -41.65 -74.06 -61.73
CA VAL A 210 -41.21 -75.46 -61.73
C VAL A 210 -42.40 -76.42 -61.68
N ASP A 211 -43.41 -76.12 -60.85
CA ASP A 211 -44.60 -76.95 -60.75
C ASP A 211 -45.47 -76.87 -62.00
N GLU A 212 -45.57 -75.71 -62.66
CA GLU A 212 -46.21 -75.58 -63.98
C GLU A 212 -45.46 -76.42 -65.03
N ARG A 213 -44.12 -76.36 -65.05
CA ARG A 213 -43.30 -77.21 -65.94
C ARG A 213 -43.53 -78.70 -65.68
N LYS A 214 -43.56 -79.13 -64.42
CA LYS A 214 -43.85 -80.53 -64.05
C LYS A 214 -45.27 -80.93 -64.44
N ASN A 215 -46.26 -80.07 -64.20
CA ASN A 215 -47.65 -80.33 -64.57
C ASN A 215 -47.80 -80.47 -66.09
N ASN A 216 -47.17 -79.59 -66.86
CA ASN A 216 -47.12 -79.69 -68.31
C ASN A 216 -46.49 -81.02 -68.76
N GLN A 217 -45.38 -81.44 -68.15
CA GLN A 217 -44.75 -82.73 -68.42
C GLN A 217 -45.66 -83.91 -68.06
N ILE A 218 -46.39 -83.84 -66.93
CA ILE A 218 -47.38 -84.86 -66.54
C ILE A 218 -48.51 -84.92 -67.57
N THR A 219 -49.04 -83.78 -68.02
CA THR A 219 -50.08 -83.72 -69.06
C THR A 219 -49.57 -84.32 -70.38
N GLU A 220 -48.35 -83.98 -70.79
CA GLU A 220 -47.74 -84.52 -71.99
C GLU A 220 -47.49 -86.03 -71.87
N LEU A 221 -47.00 -86.50 -70.72
CA LEU A 221 -46.80 -87.91 -70.43
C LEU A 221 -48.14 -88.67 -70.44
N ASN A 222 -49.19 -88.13 -69.82
CA ASN A 222 -50.54 -88.70 -69.86
C ASN A 222 -51.05 -88.78 -71.30
N LYS A 223 -50.86 -87.74 -72.10
CA LYS A 223 -51.25 -87.74 -73.52
C LYS A 223 -50.46 -88.78 -74.33
N ASN A 224 -49.17 -88.93 -74.06
CA ASN A 224 -48.32 -89.94 -74.68
C ASN A 224 -48.73 -91.35 -74.23
N HIS A 225 -49.06 -91.54 -72.95
CA HIS A 225 -49.59 -92.80 -72.43
C HIS A 225 -50.95 -93.12 -73.01
N ASP A 226 -51.87 -92.16 -73.14
CA ASP A 226 -53.18 -92.35 -73.79
C ASP A 226 -53.01 -92.70 -75.27
N LYS A 227 -52.06 -92.06 -75.95
CA LYS A 227 -51.71 -92.38 -77.33
C LYS A 227 -51.14 -93.80 -77.43
N ALA A 228 -50.14 -94.13 -76.62
CA ALA A 228 -49.55 -95.46 -76.56
C ALA A 228 -50.56 -96.53 -76.16
N PHE A 229 -51.49 -96.22 -75.24
CA PHE A 229 -52.57 -97.11 -74.84
C PHE A 229 -53.57 -97.31 -75.96
N ASN A 230 -53.93 -96.27 -76.71
CA ASN A 230 -54.78 -96.40 -77.90
C ASN A 230 -54.06 -97.15 -79.03
N GLU A 231 -52.77 -96.90 -79.26
CA GLU A 231 -51.93 -97.66 -80.19
C GLU A 231 -51.83 -99.13 -79.75
N MET A 232 -51.67 -99.40 -78.45
CA MET A 232 -51.63 -100.74 -77.88
C MET A 232 -53.00 -101.42 -77.91
N LYS A 233 -54.09 -100.68 -77.72
CA LYS A 233 -55.47 -101.16 -77.89
C LYS A 233 -55.74 -101.49 -79.36
N ASN A 234 -55.29 -100.67 -80.29
CA ASN A 234 -55.35 -100.94 -81.72
C ASN A 234 -54.49 -102.14 -82.08
N TYR A 235 -53.25 -102.22 -81.58
CA TYR A 235 -52.35 -103.35 -81.74
C TYR A 235 -52.93 -104.64 -81.14
N TYR A 236 -53.60 -104.59 -79.99
CA TYR A 236 -54.30 -105.74 -79.40
C TYR A 236 -55.64 -106.04 -80.07
N ASN A 237 -56.29 -105.08 -80.71
CA ASN A 237 -57.42 -105.35 -81.62
C ASN A 237 -56.92 -106.05 -82.89
N ASP A 238 -55.81 -105.60 -83.46
CA ASP A 238 -55.15 -106.22 -84.59
C ASP A 238 -54.59 -107.58 -84.20
N ILE A 239 -54.04 -107.73 -82.99
CA ILE A 239 -53.61 -109.00 -82.42
C ILE A 239 -54.79 -109.83 -81.96
N THR A 240 -55.99 -109.35 -81.62
CA THR A 240 -57.13 -110.25 -81.36
C THR A 240 -57.66 -110.79 -82.68
N LEU A 241 -57.63 -109.97 -83.74
CA LEU A 241 -57.78 -110.43 -85.13
C LEU A 241 -56.69 -111.44 -85.52
N ASN A 242 -55.43 -111.19 -85.16
CA ASN A 242 -54.29 -112.08 -85.44
C ASN A 242 -54.18 -113.28 -84.48
N ASN A 243 -54.69 -113.21 -83.25
CA ASN A 243 -54.69 -114.25 -82.22
C ASN A 243 -55.87 -115.19 -82.40
N LEU A 244 -56.96 -114.75 -83.03
CA LEU A 244 -57.86 -115.70 -83.67
C LEU A 244 -57.11 -116.58 -84.70
N ALA A 245 -56.05 -116.06 -85.34
CA ALA A 245 -55.15 -116.83 -86.20
C ALA A 245 -53.94 -117.48 -85.49
N LEU A 246 -53.47 -116.94 -84.35
CA LEU A 246 -52.26 -117.37 -83.60
C LEU A 246 -52.57 -118.23 -82.35
N ILE A 247 -53.83 -118.30 -81.88
CA ILE A 247 -54.33 -119.32 -80.93
C ILE A 247 -54.20 -120.72 -81.56
N SER A 248 -54.05 -120.80 -82.89
CA SER A 248 -53.61 -122.01 -83.59
C SER A 248 -52.13 -122.37 -83.37
N THR A 249 -51.28 -121.46 -82.91
CA THR A 249 -49.81 -121.58 -83.02
C THR A 249 -49.06 -121.36 -81.70
N LEU A 250 -49.70 -120.82 -80.66
CA LEU A 250 -49.08 -120.59 -79.34
C LEU A 250 -49.58 -121.54 -78.24
N LYS A 251 -49.94 -122.77 -78.63
CA LYS A 251 -49.96 -123.92 -77.70
C LYS A 251 -48.55 -124.46 -77.40
N ASP A 252 -47.51 -124.02 -78.12
CA ASP A 252 -46.23 -124.74 -78.19
C ASP A 252 -45.05 -124.18 -77.38
N GLN A 253 -45.12 -122.98 -76.77
CA GLN A 253 -43.87 -122.35 -76.26
C GLN A 253 -43.99 -121.65 -74.90
N MET A 254 -44.66 -122.29 -73.94
CA MET A 254 -44.82 -121.77 -72.57
C MET A 254 -44.02 -122.57 -71.52
N GLU A 255 -42.77 -122.93 -71.82
CA GLU A 255 -41.93 -123.74 -70.90
C GLU A 255 -40.57 -123.10 -70.51
N VAL A 256 -40.12 -122.00 -71.11
CA VAL A 256 -38.69 -121.64 -71.00
C VAL A 256 -38.33 -120.65 -69.86
N LEU A 257 -39.25 -119.82 -69.35
CA LEU A 257 -38.87 -118.71 -68.46
C LEU A 257 -38.99 -118.99 -66.95
N ARG A 258 -38.67 -120.22 -66.52
CA ARG A 258 -38.71 -120.59 -65.08
C ARG A 258 -37.33 -120.72 -64.41
N LYS A 259 -36.21 -120.46 -65.11
CA LYS A 259 -34.84 -120.82 -64.64
C LYS A 259 -33.87 -119.67 -64.28
N GLN A 260 -34.33 -118.43 -64.14
CA GLN A 260 -33.41 -117.29 -63.90
C GLN A 260 -33.35 -116.78 -62.44
N ASN A 261 -34.01 -117.44 -61.49
CA ASN A 261 -34.21 -116.90 -60.13
C ASN A 261 -33.10 -117.26 -59.11
N ASP A 262 -32.27 -118.27 -59.37
CA ASP A 262 -31.38 -118.83 -58.31
C ASP A 262 -29.96 -118.21 -58.24
N ARG A 263 -29.64 -117.17 -59.02
CA ARG A 263 -28.29 -116.57 -59.05
C ARG A 263 -28.05 -115.39 -58.08
N MET A 264 -29.10 -114.81 -57.49
CA MET A 264 -28.98 -113.54 -56.76
C MET A 264 -28.54 -113.68 -55.29
N THR A 265 -28.60 -114.89 -54.72
CA THR A 265 -28.44 -115.11 -53.28
C THR A 265 -26.98 -115.13 -52.80
N LYS A 266 -25.98 -115.14 -53.70
CA LYS A 266 -24.54 -115.24 -53.33
C LYS A 266 -23.79 -113.92 -53.17
N GLN A 267 -24.32 -112.78 -53.67
CA GLN A 267 -23.66 -111.46 -53.57
C GLN A 267 -23.83 -110.76 -52.20
N VAL A 268 -24.74 -111.22 -51.35
CA VAL A 268 -25.10 -110.54 -50.09
C VAL A 268 -24.07 -110.80 -48.97
N ALA A 269 -23.34 -111.92 -49.02
CA ALA A 269 -22.39 -112.30 -47.97
C ALA A 269 -21.08 -111.49 -48.00
N ASP A 270 -20.53 -111.24 -49.20
CA ASP A 270 -19.26 -110.53 -49.36
C ASP A 270 -19.36 -109.04 -49.00
N LEU A 271 -20.50 -108.40 -49.32
CA LEU A 271 -20.80 -107.01 -48.93
C LEU A 271 -20.87 -106.81 -47.42
N THR A 272 -21.25 -107.85 -46.67
CA THR A 272 -21.43 -107.76 -45.22
C THR A 272 -20.09 -107.85 -44.45
N ALA A 273 -19.09 -108.55 -45.01
CA ALA A 273 -17.76 -108.67 -44.42
C ALA A 273 -16.90 -107.41 -44.65
N GLU A 274 -16.98 -106.81 -45.84
CA GLU A 274 -16.26 -105.57 -46.17
C GLU A 274 -16.74 -104.39 -45.30
N ASN A 275 -18.05 -104.32 -45.02
CA ASN A 275 -18.65 -103.27 -44.19
C ASN A 275 -18.17 -103.32 -42.72
N LYS A 276 -17.90 -104.52 -42.18
CA LYS A 276 -17.34 -104.67 -40.82
C LYS A 276 -15.87 -104.24 -40.72
N ARG A 277 -15.08 -104.34 -41.80
CA ARG A 277 -13.66 -103.96 -41.83
C ARG A 277 -13.46 -102.43 -41.80
N LEU A 278 -14.42 -101.67 -42.35
CA LEU A 278 -14.31 -100.21 -42.53
C LEU A 278 -14.74 -99.38 -41.28
N ILE A 279 -15.37 -99.99 -40.28
CA ILE A 279 -15.91 -99.28 -39.11
C ILE A 279 -14.81 -98.71 -38.20
N THR A 280 -13.74 -99.47 -37.95
CA THR A 280 -12.65 -99.06 -37.05
C THR A 280 -11.86 -97.85 -37.58
N PRO A 281 -11.39 -97.82 -38.86
CA PRO A 281 -10.71 -96.64 -39.40
C PRO A 281 -11.63 -95.43 -39.53
N LEU A 282 -12.93 -95.63 -39.79
CA LEU A 282 -13.91 -94.53 -39.82
C LEU A 282 -14.04 -93.87 -38.44
N LYS A 283 -14.04 -94.66 -37.36
CA LYS A 283 -14.14 -94.16 -35.99
C LYS A 283 -12.90 -93.36 -35.57
N GLN A 284 -11.70 -93.85 -35.88
CA GLN A 284 -10.44 -93.10 -35.65
C GLN A 284 -10.41 -91.78 -36.43
N ALA A 285 -10.81 -91.77 -37.71
CA ALA A 285 -10.89 -90.54 -38.49
C ALA A 285 -11.89 -89.52 -37.91
N LEU A 286 -13.00 -89.98 -37.34
CA LEU A 286 -13.97 -89.10 -36.67
C LEU A 286 -13.44 -88.49 -35.37
N ASP A 287 -12.70 -89.26 -34.56
CA ASP A 287 -12.08 -88.78 -33.33
C ASP A 287 -10.96 -87.77 -33.63
N ASP A 288 -10.13 -88.02 -34.65
CA ASP A 288 -9.10 -87.09 -35.11
C ASP A 288 -9.71 -85.79 -35.63
N VAL A 289 -10.79 -85.85 -36.43
CA VAL A 289 -11.52 -84.67 -36.90
C VAL A 289 -12.06 -83.85 -35.72
N LYS A 290 -12.52 -84.49 -34.65
CA LYS A 290 -13.00 -83.81 -33.45
C LYS A 290 -11.86 -83.10 -32.71
N GLU A 291 -10.71 -83.75 -32.58
CA GLU A 291 -9.53 -83.17 -31.94
C GLU A 291 -8.95 -82.00 -32.74
N TYR A 292 -8.82 -82.13 -34.07
CA TYR A 292 -8.37 -81.04 -34.93
C TYR A 292 -9.33 -79.85 -34.91
N LYS A 293 -10.64 -80.08 -34.87
CA LYS A 293 -11.62 -78.99 -34.69
C LYS A 293 -11.44 -78.25 -33.36
N ARG A 294 -11.14 -78.98 -32.28
CA ARG A 294 -10.85 -78.39 -30.96
C ARG A 294 -9.58 -77.53 -30.99
N GLN A 295 -8.51 -78.03 -31.60
CA GLN A 295 -7.25 -77.29 -31.74
C GLN A 295 -7.40 -76.05 -32.62
N LEU A 296 -8.17 -76.15 -33.71
CA LEU A 296 -8.46 -75.01 -34.59
C LEU A 296 -9.21 -73.90 -33.84
N GLN A 297 -10.23 -74.25 -33.05
CA GLN A 297 -10.96 -73.27 -32.22
C GLN A 297 -10.07 -72.59 -31.19
N ASN A 298 -9.14 -73.32 -30.57
CA ASN A 298 -8.18 -72.73 -29.64
C ASN A 298 -7.20 -71.79 -30.36
N TYR A 299 -6.70 -72.18 -31.53
CA TYR A 299 -5.83 -71.34 -32.35
C TYR A 299 -6.52 -70.05 -32.81
N GLU A 300 -7.81 -70.11 -33.18
CA GLU A 300 -8.60 -68.92 -33.50
C GLU A 300 -8.75 -67.98 -32.31
N LYS A 301 -8.99 -68.52 -31.10
CA LYS A 301 -9.02 -67.71 -29.87
C LYS A 301 -7.67 -67.06 -29.58
N ASP A 302 -6.58 -67.81 -29.67
CA ASP A 302 -5.23 -67.30 -29.43
C ASP A 302 -4.86 -66.20 -30.43
N LYS A 303 -5.29 -66.34 -31.69
CA LYS A 303 -5.09 -65.32 -32.73
C LYS A 303 -5.82 -64.01 -32.39
N ILE A 304 -7.05 -64.09 -31.90
CA ILE A 304 -7.82 -62.91 -31.47
C ILE A 304 -7.17 -62.27 -30.23
N SER A 305 -6.79 -63.07 -29.23
CA SER A 305 -6.11 -62.57 -28.04
C SER A 305 -4.77 -61.90 -28.38
N LEU A 306 -3.99 -62.46 -29.30
CA LEU A 306 -2.75 -61.86 -29.78
C LEU A 306 -2.98 -60.53 -30.51
N ALA A 307 -4.04 -60.43 -31.31
CA ALA A 307 -4.39 -59.17 -31.98
C ALA A 307 -4.75 -58.09 -30.94
N ASN A 308 -5.54 -58.44 -29.93
CA ASN A 308 -5.95 -57.53 -28.86
C ASN A 308 -4.75 -57.08 -28.00
N THR A 309 -3.84 -57.99 -27.64
CA THR A 309 -2.64 -57.62 -26.87
C THR A 309 -1.68 -56.75 -27.68
N LYS A 310 -1.54 -57.00 -28.98
CA LYS A 310 -0.77 -56.12 -29.87
C LYS A 310 -1.37 -54.72 -29.98
N ALA A 311 -2.69 -54.61 -30.14
CA ALA A 311 -3.37 -53.32 -30.16
C ALA A 311 -3.14 -52.56 -28.85
N LYS A 312 -3.31 -53.23 -27.71
CA LYS A 312 -3.10 -52.63 -26.39
C LYS A 312 -1.64 -52.23 -26.15
N LEU A 313 -0.69 -53.03 -26.61
CA LEU A 313 0.74 -52.70 -26.55
C LEU A 313 1.06 -51.46 -27.39
N SER A 314 0.49 -51.36 -28.59
CA SER A 314 0.67 -50.19 -29.45
C SER A 314 0.13 -48.91 -28.81
N GLU A 315 -1.03 -48.99 -28.15
CA GLU A 315 -1.64 -47.87 -27.44
C GLU A 315 -0.78 -47.46 -26.24
N THR A 316 -0.38 -48.41 -25.39
CA THR A 316 0.48 -48.11 -24.22
C THR A 316 1.86 -47.60 -24.61
N LEU A 317 2.44 -48.01 -25.74
CA LEU A 317 3.69 -47.45 -26.24
C LEU A 317 3.52 -45.98 -26.66
N LYS A 318 2.40 -45.65 -27.29
CA LYS A 318 2.09 -44.27 -27.67
C LYS A 318 1.89 -43.40 -26.43
N ASP A 319 1.12 -43.88 -25.44
CA ASP A 319 0.93 -43.16 -24.18
C ASP A 319 2.25 -42.92 -23.45
N LEU A 320 3.16 -43.90 -23.48
CA LEU A 320 4.49 -43.79 -22.88
C LEU A 320 5.34 -42.72 -23.58
N GLU A 321 5.27 -42.65 -24.91
CA GLU A 321 5.98 -41.65 -25.71
C GLU A 321 5.43 -40.23 -25.45
N ASP A 322 4.11 -40.08 -25.41
CA ASP A 322 3.44 -38.82 -25.07
C ASP A 322 3.79 -38.36 -23.64
N LEU A 323 3.83 -39.29 -22.68
CA LEU A 323 4.25 -39.03 -21.29
C LEU A 323 5.72 -38.59 -21.21
N ARG A 324 6.61 -39.24 -21.96
CA ARG A 324 8.03 -38.85 -22.02
C ARG A 324 8.19 -37.43 -22.55
N TRP A 325 7.50 -37.09 -23.64
CA TRP A 325 7.58 -35.76 -24.23
C TRP A 325 7.05 -34.68 -23.28
N SER A 326 5.95 -34.98 -22.58
CA SER A 326 5.41 -34.11 -21.53
C SER A 326 6.39 -33.93 -20.37
N ASN A 327 7.04 -35.01 -19.92
CA ASN A 327 8.04 -34.95 -18.85
C ASN A 327 9.25 -34.09 -19.25
N ASP A 328 9.81 -34.30 -20.44
CA ASP A 328 10.96 -33.52 -20.94
C ASP A 328 10.61 -32.03 -21.04
N ALA A 329 9.40 -31.70 -21.50
CA ALA A 329 8.91 -30.32 -21.56
C ALA A 329 8.75 -29.70 -20.16
N LEU A 330 8.29 -30.47 -19.18
CA LEU A 330 8.18 -30.04 -17.78
C LEU A 330 9.54 -29.84 -17.14
N GLU A 331 10.51 -30.73 -17.37
CA GLU A 331 11.88 -30.60 -16.88
C GLU A 331 12.56 -29.33 -17.41
N LEU A 332 12.42 -29.05 -18.72
CA LEU A 332 12.93 -27.81 -19.31
C LEU A 332 12.31 -26.55 -18.69
N ARG A 333 10.99 -26.55 -18.48
CA ARG A 333 10.30 -25.43 -17.80
C ARG A 333 10.77 -25.28 -16.35
N PHE A 334 10.94 -26.38 -15.64
CA PHE A 334 11.42 -26.39 -14.26
C PHE A 334 12.84 -25.81 -14.17
N MET A 335 13.75 -26.22 -15.05
CA MET A 335 15.11 -25.68 -15.11
C MET A 335 15.12 -24.17 -15.36
N GLN A 336 14.27 -23.69 -16.27
CA GLN A 336 14.14 -22.26 -16.56
C GLN A 336 13.62 -21.48 -15.35
N LEU A 337 12.56 -21.97 -14.69
CA LEU A 337 12.01 -21.35 -13.47
C LEU A 337 13.02 -21.34 -12.33
N GLN A 338 13.80 -22.40 -12.17
CA GLN A 338 14.86 -22.46 -11.18
C GLN A 338 15.93 -21.41 -11.44
N LYS A 339 16.36 -21.26 -12.70
CA LYS A 339 17.31 -20.23 -13.12
C LYS A 339 16.77 -18.82 -12.85
N GLU A 340 15.51 -18.55 -13.19
CA GLU A 340 14.87 -17.25 -12.95
C GLU A 340 14.78 -16.93 -11.45
N ARG A 341 14.44 -17.93 -10.63
CA ARG A 341 14.41 -17.80 -9.16
C ARG A 341 15.80 -17.49 -8.60
N ASP A 342 16.83 -18.18 -9.07
CA ASP A 342 18.21 -17.96 -8.62
C ASP A 342 18.74 -16.59 -9.06
N GLU A 343 18.43 -16.16 -10.28
CA GLU A 343 18.73 -14.82 -10.77
C GLU A 343 18.04 -13.74 -9.94
N LEU A 344 16.75 -13.91 -9.64
CA LEU A 344 16.00 -12.96 -8.82
C LEU A 344 16.56 -12.86 -7.41
N HIS A 345 16.88 -14.00 -6.79
CA HIS A 345 17.52 -14.03 -5.48
C HIS A 345 18.87 -13.30 -5.48
N ASN A 346 19.71 -13.56 -6.48
CA ASN A 346 21.01 -12.89 -6.61
C ASN A 346 20.86 -11.37 -6.81
N ARG A 347 19.90 -10.93 -7.64
CA ARG A 347 19.61 -9.50 -7.82
C ARG A 347 19.13 -8.84 -6.53
N PHE A 348 18.27 -9.52 -5.78
CA PHE A 348 17.77 -9.05 -4.49
C PHE A 348 18.90 -8.88 -3.48
N VAL A 349 19.75 -9.89 -3.31
CA VAL A 349 20.91 -9.83 -2.40
C VAL A 349 21.85 -8.68 -2.81
N LYS A 350 22.14 -8.55 -4.11
CA LYS A 350 22.99 -7.46 -4.62
C LYS A 350 22.39 -6.08 -4.34
N ALA A 351 21.09 -5.89 -4.58
CA ALA A 351 20.40 -4.63 -4.32
C ALA A 351 20.43 -4.26 -2.82
N ILE A 352 20.23 -5.23 -1.92
CA ILE A 352 20.34 -5.00 -0.48
C ILE A 352 21.75 -4.54 -0.12
N LEU A 353 22.78 -5.25 -0.59
CA LEU A 353 24.17 -4.91 -0.30
C LEU A 353 24.54 -3.52 -0.82
N GLU A 354 24.08 -3.15 -2.02
CA GLU A 354 24.29 -1.81 -2.57
C GLU A 354 23.63 -0.71 -1.73
N VAL A 355 22.39 -0.92 -1.26
CA VAL A 355 21.69 0.03 -0.40
C VAL A 355 22.38 0.15 0.96
N GLN A 356 22.79 -0.97 1.56
CA GLN A 356 23.54 -0.99 2.81
C GLN A 356 24.88 -0.27 2.65
N GLN A 357 25.62 -0.51 1.57
CA GLN A 357 26.89 0.16 1.28
C GLN A 357 26.70 1.67 1.12
N LYS A 358 25.73 2.12 0.31
CA LYS A 358 25.45 3.55 0.11
C LYS A 358 25.07 4.24 1.42
N THR A 359 24.21 3.61 2.21
CA THR A 359 23.79 4.14 3.51
C THR A 359 24.96 4.16 4.50
N GLY A 360 25.77 3.11 4.53
CA GLY A 360 26.98 3.02 5.34
C GLY A 360 27.98 4.14 5.02
N VAL A 361 28.27 4.39 3.75
CA VAL A 361 29.16 5.49 3.32
C VAL A 361 28.58 6.85 3.73
N LYS A 362 27.27 7.07 3.55
CA LYS A 362 26.61 8.30 3.98
C LYS A 362 26.71 8.50 5.49
N ASN A 363 26.50 7.44 6.28
CA ASN A 363 26.62 7.49 7.73
C ASN A 363 28.06 7.82 8.17
N ILE A 364 29.07 7.19 7.57
CA ILE A 364 30.48 7.49 7.85
C ILE A 364 30.79 8.95 7.52
N LEU A 365 30.30 9.47 6.39
CA LEU A 365 30.50 10.87 6.01
C LEU A 365 29.87 11.84 7.02
N LEU A 366 28.63 11.57 7.44
CA LEU A 366 27.93 12.37 8.44
C LEU A 366 28.65 12.31 9.80
N GLN A 367 29.11 11.13 10.24
CA GLN A 367 29.90 10.98 11.45
C GLN A 367 31.20 11.79 11.39
N LYS A 368 31.94 11.72 10.28
CA LYS A 368 33.16 12.53 10.09
C LYS A 368 32.85 14.03 10.12
N ARG A 369 31.74 14.46 9.52
CA ARG A 369 31.33 15.87 9.53
C ARG A 369 30.96 16.34 10.94
N ILE A 370 30.20 15.54 11.69
CA ILE A 370 29.88 15.81 13.09
C ILE A 370 31.18 15.91 13.90
N LEU A 371 32.07 14.93 13.80
CA LEU A 371 33.35 14.92 14.51
C LEU A 371 34.19 16.17 14.21
N THR A 372 34.29 16.56 12.94
CA THR A 372 35.02 17.78 12.54
C THR A 372 34.37 19.03 13.13
N LEU A 373 33.03 19.13 13.08
CA LEU A 373 32.31 20.26 13.67
C LEU A 373 32.47 20.32 15.19
N SER A 374 32.42 19.17 15.88
CA SER A 374 32.66 19.06 17.31
C SER A 374 34.07 19.53 17.67
N GLN A 375 35.10 19.08 16.95
CA GLN A 375 36.49 19.52 17.18
C GLN A 375 36.65 21.03 16.97
N VAL A 376 35.98 21.60 15.95
CA VAL A 376 35.99 23.05 15.72
C VAL A 376 35.29 23.79 16.86
N THR A 377 34.18 23.26 17.38
CA THR A 377 33.48 23.84 18.53
C THR A 377 34.33 23.76 19.79
N GLU A 378 34.92 22.60 20.12
CA GLU A 378 35.83 22.42 21.27
C GLU A 378 37.01 23.39 21.20
N HIS A 379 37.66 23.52 20.04
CA HIS A 379 38.74 24.48 19.87
C HIS A 379 38.26 25.93 20.09
N LYS A 380 37.08 26.30 19.57
CA LYS A 380 36.50 27.64 19.79
C LYS A 380 36.17 27.86 21.26
N GLU A 381 35.63 26.87 21.96
CA GLU A 381 35.33 26.95 23.40
C GLU A 381 36.60 27.14 24.23
N VAL A 382 37.68 26.43 23.93
CA VAL A 382 38.98 26.61 24.58
C VAL A 382 39.50 28.04 24.37
N VAL A 383 39.50 28.52 23.12
CA VAL A 383 39.95 29.90 22.81
C VAL A 383 39.08 30.94 23.52
N ILE A 384 37.76 30.75 23.55
CA ILE A 384 36.84 31.63 24.30
C ILE A 384 37.18 31.59 25.80
N GLY A 385 37.42 30.41 26.36
CA GLY A 385 37.80 30.23 27.77
C GLY A 385 39.10 30.94 28.13
N GLU A 386 40.15 30.78 27.31
CA GLU A 386 41.44 31.46 27.50
C GLU A 386 41.31 32.99 27.41
N LEU A 387 40.60 33.50 26.40
CA LEU A 387 40.35 34.93 26.23
C LEU A 387 39.54 35.51 27.41
N THR A 388 38.55 34.77 27.90
CA THR A 388 37.74 35.19 29.05
C THR A 388 38.57 35.22 30.33
N ALA A 389 39.45 34.25 30.54
CA ALA A 389 40.37 34.21 31.68
C ALA A 389 41.43 35.33 31.65
N ALA A 390 41.84 35.78 30.46
CA ALA A 390 42.77 36.90 30.27
C ALA A 390 42.11 38.29 30.47
N MET A 391 40.78 38.38 30.41
CA MET A 391 40.04 39.63 30.63
C MET A 391 39.68 39.82 32.11
N MET A 392 40.07 40.95 32.69
CA MET A 392 39.74 41.30 34.08
C MET A 392 38.23 41.57 34.31
N ASN A 393 37.48 41.96 33.27
CA ASN A 393 36.04 42.21 33.30
C ASN A 393 35.40 41.73 31.98
N PRO A 394 34.75 40.55 31.93
CA PRO A 394 34.07 40.07 30.72
C PRO A 394 32.83 40.90 30.38
N PRO A 395 32.56 41.25 29.10
CA PRO A 395 31.40 42.04 28.71
C PRO A 395 30.13 41.17 28.56
N GLU A 396 29.73 40.48 29.63
CA GLU A 396 28.61 39.51 29.63
C GLU A 396 27.30 40.09 29.08
N LYS A 397 26.97 41.33 29.45
CA LYS A 397 25.76 42.01 28.96
C LYS A 397 25.79 42.28 27.46
N THR A 398 26.94 42.64 26.91
CA THR A 398 27.09 42.89 25.47
C THR A 398 27.04 41.58 24.69
N ASN A 399 27.61 40.49 25.24
CA ASN A 399 27.52 39.17 24.65
C ASN A 399 26.08 38.64 24.62
N GLN A 400 25.32 38.76 25.72
CA GLN A 400 23.89 38.40 25.75
C GLN A 400 23.07 39.20 24.73
N GLN A 401 23.31 40.51 24.60
CA GLN A 401 22.63 41.33 23.60
C GLN A 401 22.94 40.87 22.16
N LEU A 402 24.19 40.50 21.88
CA LEU A 402 24.56 39.96 20.57
C LEU A 402 23.93 38.59 20.31
N GLU A 403 23.84 37.73 21.33
CA GLU A 403 23.20 36.42 21.25
C GLU A 403 21.69 36.52 21.02
N ASP A 404 21.02 37.45 21.68
CA ASP A 404 19.62 37.79 21.44
C ASP A 404 19.40 38.28 20.00
N ILE A 405 20.30 39.13 19.48
CA ILE A 405 20.25 39.60 18.09
C ILE A 405 20.44 38.44 17.11
N LEU A 406 21.41 37.56 17.36
CA LEU A 406 21.65 36.38 16.52
C LEU A 406 20.48 35.41 16.54
N SER A 407 19.89 35.16 17.72
CA SER A 407 18.70 34.33 17.87
C SER A 407 17.51 34.90 17.09
N LYS A 408 17.24 36.21 17.23
CA LYS A 408 16.19 36.90 16.45
C LYS A 408 16.43 36.81 14.94
N LYS A 409 17.67 37.01 14.49
CA LYS A 409 18.03 36.88 13.08
C LYS A 409 17.84 35.45 12.57
N ASN A 410 18.25 34.44 13.33
CA ASN A 410 18.06 33.03 12.96
C ASN A 410 16.58 32.65 12.91
N ALA A 411 15.77 33.13 13.85
CA ALA A 411 14.31 32.96 13.81
C ALA A 411 13.72 33.61 12.54
N THR A 412 14.11 34.84 12.24
CA THR A 412 13.66 35.53 11.01
C THR A 412 14.09 34.78 9.74
N ILE A 413 15.30 34.21 9.71
CA ILE A 413 15.75 33.38 8.59
C ILE A 413 14.87 32.14 8.44
N SER A 414 14.56 31.45 9.55
CA SER A 414 13.68 30.28 9.55
C SER A 414 12.27 30.63 9.07
N ASP A 415 11.70 31.74 9.55
CA ASP A 415 10.38 32.22 9.14
C ASP A 415 10.35 32.57 7.65
N LEU A 416 11.36 33.27 7.14
CA LEU A 416 11.47 33.60 5.72
C LEU A 416 11.64 32.35 4.84
N GLN A 417 12.39 31.35 5.30
CA GLN A 417 12.53 30.07 4.60
C GLN A 417 11.19 29.32 4.53
N TYR A 418 10.44 29.33 5.63
CA TYR A 418 9.11 28.74 5.69
C TYR A 418 8.12 29.49 4.77
N GLU A 419 8.13 30.81 4.81
CA GLU A 419 7.31 31.66 3.95
C GLU A 419 7.61 31.45 2.47
N LEU A 420 8.90 31.38 2.10
CA LEU A 420 9.32 31.06 0.73
C LEU A 420 8.78 29.69 0.30
N ALA A 421 8.88 28.69 1.17
CA ALA A 421 8.35 27.36 0.88
C ALA A 421 6.82 27.35 0.73
N ARG A 422 6.11 28.12 1.56
CA ARG A 422 4.66 28.30 1.50
C ARG A 422 4.24 28.96 0.19
N VAL A 423 4.94 30.01 -0.24
CA VAL A 423 4.66 30.74 -1.48
C VAL A 423 4.98 29.91 -2.71
N CYS A 424 6.12 29.19 -2.74
CA CYS A 424 6.46 28.31 -3.87
C CYS A 424 5.38 27.23 -4.06
N LYS A 425 4.89 26.67 -2.95
CA LYS A 425 3.80 25.69 -2.97
C LYS A 425 2.48 26.28 -3.43
N ALA A 426 2.09 27.44 -2.89
CA ALA A 426 0.92 28.18 -3.33
C ALA A 426 0.94 28.46 -4.84
N HIS A 427 2.11 28.83 -5.37
CA HIS A 427 2.33 28.99 -6.80
C HIS A 427 2.18 27.68 -7.57
N ASP A 428 2.77 26.58 -7.09
CA ASP A 428 2.67 25.28 -7.74
C ASP A 428 1.24 24.71 -7.75
N ASP A 429 0.50 24.85 -6.65
CA ASP A 429 -0.92 24.48 -6.53
C ASP A 429 -1.77 25.32 -7.51
N LEU A 430 -1.50 26.63 -7.60
CA LEU A 430 -2.17 27.52 -8.55
C LEU A 430 -1.91 27.09 -10.00
N LEU A 431 -0.67 26.76 -10.35
CA LEU A 431 -0.33 26.23 -11.67
C LEU A 431 -1.11 24.95 -11.99
N GLU A 432 -1.23 24.04 -11.02
CA GLU A 432 -2.00 22.80 -11.18
C GLU A 432 -3.48 23.08 -11.41
N THR A 433 -4.10 23.99 -10.63
CA THR A 433 -5.50 24.38 -10.84
C THR A 433 -5.75 25.05 -12.20
N PHE A 434 -4.83 25.90 -12.68
CA PHE A 434 -4.93 26.50 -14.01
C PHE A 434 -4.81 25.45 -15.10
N GLU A 435 -3.86 24.52 -14.98
CA GLU A 435 -3.71 23.41 -15.92
C GLU A 435 -4.96 22.53 -15.97
N GLU A 436 -5.61 22.27 -14.83
CA GLU A 436 -6.88 21.55 -14.77
C GLU A 436 -8.01 22.33 -15.44
N LYS A 437 -8.11 23.65 -15.23
CA LYS A 437 -9.12 24.47 -15.92
C LYS A 437 -8.89 24.58 -17.41
N MET A 438 -7.65 24.70 -17.87
CA MET A 438 -7.35 24.67 -19.30
C MET A 438 -7.78 23.36 -19.94
N LYS A 439 -7.49 22.22 -19.28
CA LYS A 439 -7.99 20.90 -19.73
C LYS A 439 -9.52 20.86 -19.77
N PHE A 440 -10.20 21.40 -18.75
CA PHE A 440 -11.66 21.45 -18.70
C PHE A 440 -12.27 22.23 -19.88
N TYR A 441 -11.65 23.33 -20.30
CA TYR A 441 -12.08 24.10 -21.47
C TYR A 441 -11.54 23.57 -22.80
N GLY A 442 -10.87 22.40 -22.81
CA GLY A 442 -10.34 21.77 -24.01
C GLY A 442 -9.09 22.44 -24.58
N ILE A 443 -8.42 23.28 -23.81
CA ILE A 443 -7.20 24.01 -24.22
C ILE A 443 -5.97 23.16 -23.84
N PRO A 444 -5.21 22.61 -24.80
CA PRO A 444 -4.02 21.82 -24.53
C PRO A 444 -2.90 22.65 -23.88
N LYS A 445 -2.13 22.04 -22.97
CA LYS A 445 -0.97 22.70 -22.33
C LYS A 445 0.07 23.25 -23.32
N SER A 446 0.14 22.71 -24.53
CA SER A 446 1.03 23.18 -25.59
C SER A 446 0.67 24.58 -26.10
N GLU A 447 -0.56 25.04 -25.91
CA GLU A 447 -1.00 26.38 -26.33
C GLU A 447 -0.48 27.50 -25.42
N LEU A 448 0.10 27.17 -24.25
CA LEU A 448 0.70 28.18 -23.35
C LEU A 448 1.91 28.90 -23.98
N GLY A 449 2.64 28.24 -24.88
CA GLY A 449 3.83 28.80 -25.52
C GLY A 449 5.06 28.99 -24.62
N PHE A 450 4.98 28.68 -23.32
CA PHE A 450 6.11 28.70 -22.38
C PHE A 450 6.01 27.57 -21.34
N ALA A 451 7.16 27.20 -20.76
CA ALA A 451 7.23 26.23 -19.67
C ALA A 451 7.16 26.95 -18.31
N THR A 452 6.28 26.48 -17.43
CA THR A 452 6.14 27.05 -16.08
C THR A 452 7.30 26.61 -15.20
N LEU A 453 7.95 27.57 -14.54
CA LEU A 453 9.09 27.30 -13.66
C LEU A 453 8.59 26.95 -12.26
N ARG A 454 9.00 25.79 -11.73
CA ARG A 454 8.76 25.40 -10.33
C ARG A 454 10.05 25.50 -9.54
N MET A 455 10.02 26.18 -8.41
CA MET A 455 11.18 26.35 -7.52
C MET A 455 11.12 25.35 -6.37
N VAL A 456 12.25 24.69 -6.08
CA VAL A 456 12.41 23.84 -4.89
C VAL A 456 13.22 24.62 -3.85
N PRO A 457 12.61 25.06 -2.73
CA PRO A 457 13.31 25.72 -1.64
C PRO A 457 14.48 24.88 -1.11
N GLN A 458 15.54 25.57 -0.67
CA GLN A 458 16.73 24.93 -0.13
C GLN A 458 16.39 24.09 1.12
N GLY A 459 16.82 22.83 1.14
CA GLY A 459 16.53 21.89 2.24
C GLY A 459 15.31 20.99 2.00
N GLN A 460 14.52 21.22 0.95
CA GLN A 460 13.47 20.28 0.52
C GLN A 460 14.02 19.23 -0.45
N GLY A 461 13.60 17.97 -0.26
CA GLY A 461 13.97 16.84 -1.14
C GLY A 461 13.19 16.77 -2.45
N GLY A 462 12.24 17.68 -2.67
CA GLY A 462 11.37 17.74 -3.84
C GLY A 462 10.22 18.74 -3.64
N LEU A 463 9.30 18.81 -4.61
CA LEU A 463 8.10 19.67 -4.54
C LEU A 463 7.22 19.29 -3.35
N SER A 464 6.71 20.29 -2.63
CA SER A 464 5.85 20.10 -1.47
C SER A 464 4.49 19.50 -1.85
N ARG A 465 3.98 18.54 -1.04
CA ARG A 465 2.72 17.79 -1.32
C ARG A 465 1.58 17.97 -0.31
N GLY A 466 1.75 18.78 0.75
CA GLY A 466 0.65 19.06 1.68
C GLY A 466 -0.37 20.06 1.09
N PRO A 467 -1.42 20.49 1.80
CA PRO A 467 -2.31 21.57 1.35
C PRO A 467 -1.65 22.96 1.53
N ALA A 468 -1.64 23.83 0.50
CA ALA A 468 -1.37 25.25 0.71
C ALA A 468 -2.65 25.94 1.18
N GLY A 469 -2.58 26.75 2.24
CA GLY A 469 -3.73 27.47 2.81
C GLY A 469 -4.29 28.60 1.94
N LEU A 470 -4.33 28.44 0.61
CA LEU A 470 -5.04 29.36 -0.28
C LEU A 470 -6.52 28.99 -0.31
N VAL A 471 -7.23 29.34 0.76
CA VAL A 471 -8.69 29.43 0.71
C VAL A 471 -9.02 30.65 -0.15
N THR A 472 -9.24 30.45 -1.45
CA THR A 472 -9.88 31.47 -2.27
C THR A 472 -11.32 31.63 -1.77
N GLN A 473 -11.59 32.72 -1.05
CA GLN A 473 -12.97 33.17 -0.82
C GLN A 473 -13.55 33.62 -2.16
N ASN A 474 -13.99 32.66 -2.99
CA ASN A 474 -14.86 32.99 -4.11
C ASN A 474 -16.27 33.18 -3.55
N LYS A 475 -16.72 34.45 -3.55
CA LYS A 475 -18.14 34.80 -3.46
C LYS A 475 -18.84 34.52 -4.77
#